data_AF-A0A953E3I2-F1
#
_entry.id   AF-A0A953E3I2-F1
#
_cell.length_a   1.000
_cell.length_b   1.000
_cell.length_c   1.000
_cell.angle_alpha   90.00
_cell.angle_beta   90.00
_cell.angle_gamma   90.00
#
_symmetry.space_group_name_H-M   'P 1'
#
loop_
_entity.id
_entity.type
_entity.pdbx_description
1 polymer ?
#
loop_
_entity_poly.entity_id
_entity_poly.type
_entity_poly.pdbx_seq_one_letter_code
_entity_poly.pdbx_strand_id
1 'polypeptide(L)' 'MSEGQRAYEARRAAKAGMSLEKWLAQKEKEAQAERAAAQAKKAEPTAAKKKPGFLARLLERAQKPL' A
#
# COMPACT_ATOMS: atom_id res chain seq x y z
N MET A 1 8.35 -11.92 6.93
CA MET A 1 9.12 -10.65 7.07
C MET A 1 10.58 -10.97 6.75
N SER A 2 11.26 -10.19 5.91
CA SER A 2 12.70 -10.37 5.69
C SER A 2 13.51 -9.76 6.86
N GLU A 3 14.78 -10.16 7.01
CA GLU A 3 15.66 -9.57 8.03
C GLU A 3 15.84 -8.06 7.86
N GLY A 4 15.99 -7.58 6.62
CA GLY A 4 16.06 -6.14 6.33
C GLY A 4 14.79 -5.39 6.73
N GLN A 5 13.63 -6.02 6.54
CA GLN A 5 12.35 -5.46 7.00
C GLN A 5 12.26 -5.42 8.52
N ARG A 6 12.75 -6.45 9.22
CA ARG A 6 12.78 -6.49 10.69
C ARG A 6 13.67 -5.38 11.26
N ALA A 7 14.84 -5.14 10.67
CA ALA A 7 15.73 -4.05 11.06
C ALA A 7 15.08 -2.67 10.83
N TYR A 8 14.38 -2.49 9.70
CA TYR A 8 13.63 -1.28 9.42
C TYR A 8 12.52 -1.00 10.45
N GLU A 9 11.74 -2.03 10.78
CA GLU A 9 10.67 -1.97 11.79
C GLU A 9 11.26 -1.71 13.19
N ALA A 10 12.41 -2.31 13.54
CA ALA A 10 13.07 -2.09 14.82
C ALA A 10 13.50 -0.63 15.02
N ARG A 11 14.01 0.03 13.96
CA ARG A 11 14.34 1.46 14.01
C ARG A 11 13.11 2.34 14.25
N ARG A 12 11.95 1.94 13.73
CA ARG A 12 10.68 2.65 13.94
C ARG A 12 10.12 2.42 15.33
N ALA A 13 10.18 1.18 15.81
CA ALA A 13 9.81 0.83 17.18
C ALA A 13 10.64 1.63 18.19
N ALA A 14 11.97 1.68 18.00
CA ALA A 14 12.87 2.50 18.81
C ALA A 14 12.55 3.99 18.73
N LYS A 15 12.22 4.53 17.54
CA LYS A 15 11.78 5.92 17.38
C LYS A 15 10.49 6.23 18.15
N ALA A 16 9.59 5.25 18.25
CA ALA A 16 8.35 5.37 18.99
C ALA A 16 8.50 4.99 20.48
N GLY A 17 9.73 4.71 20.95
CA GLY A 17 10.00 4.37 22.34
C GLY A 17 9.38 3.03 22.78
N MET A 18 9.14 2.11 21.85
CA MET A 18 8.52 0.81 22.15
C MET A 18 9.34 -0.37 21.61
N SER A 19 9.05 -1.57 22.11
CA SER A 19 9.67 -2.79 21.61
C SER A 19 9.16 -3.16 20.22
N LEU A 20 9.99 -3.88 19.45
CA LEU A 20 9.64 -4.34 18.11
C LEU A 20 8.35 -5.18 18.11
N GLU A 21 8.19 -6.07 19.09
CA GLU A 21 7.00 -6.92 19.25
C GLU A 21 5.73 -6.08 19.40
N LYS A 22 5.78 -5.04 20.25
CA LYS A 22 4.65 -4.14 20.50
C LYS A 22 4.33 -3.27 19.28
N TRP A 23 5.36 -2.83 18.57
CA TRP A 23 5.23 -2.10 17.31
C TRP A 23 4.56 -2.95 16.22
N LEU A 24 4.97 -4.20 16.05
CA LEU A 24 4.38 -5.13 15.08
C LEU A 24 2.91 -5.43 15.42
N ALA A 25 2.61 -5.68 16.70
CA ALA A 25 1.23 -5.91 17.15
C ALA A 25 0.32 -4.69 16.94
N GLN A 26 0.82 -3.48 17.16
CA GLN A 26 0.10 -2.24 16.87
C GLN A 26 -0.21 -2.14 15.37
N LYS A 27 0.81 -2.36 14.53
CA LYS A 27 0.71 -2.28 13.08
C LYS A 27 -0.23 -3.33 12.50
N GLU A 28 -0.25 -4.54 13.06
CA GLU A 28 -1.19 -5.58 12.64
C GLU A 28 -2.63 -5.20 12.95
N LYS A 29 -2.90 -4.60 14.13
CA LYS A 29 -4.21 -4.04 14.46
C LYS A 29 -4.62 -2.92 13.50
N GLU A 30 -3.69 -2.00 13.20
CA GLU A 30 -3.93 -0.92 12.24
C GLU A 30 -4.18 -1.47 10.82
N ALA A 31 -3.40 -2.45 10.37
CA ALA A 31 -3.57 -3.07 9.05
C ALA A 31 -4.91 -3.80 8.94
N GLN A 32 -5.40 -4.44 10.02
CA GLN A 32 -6.72 -5.05 10.04
C GLN A 32 -7.83 -3.98 9.96
N ALA A 33 -7.71 -2.88 10.69
CA ALA A 33 -8.64 -1.76 10.62
C ALA A 33 -8.63 -1.09 9.24
N GLU A 34 -7.45 -0.90 8.63
CA GLU A 34 -7.30 -0.34 7.30
C GLU A 34 -7.87 -1.27 6.22
N ARG A 35 -7.71 -2.59 6.35
CA ARG A 35 -8.34 -3.56 5.44
C ARG A 35 -9.86 -3.51 5.52
N ALA A 36 -10.44 -3.35 6.70
CA ALA A 36 -11.88 -3.15 6.86
C ALA A 36 -12.34 -1.84 6.17
N ALA A 37 -11.60 -0.75 6.37
CA ALA A 37 -11.89 0.54 5.73
C ALA A 37 -11.68 0.53 4.20
N ALA A 38 -10.66 -0.19 3.71
CA ALA A 38 -10.37 -0.32 2.28
C ALA A 38 -11.39 -1.19 1.55
N GLN A 39 -11.98 -2.19 2.22
CA GLN A 39 -13.10 -2.94 1.66
C GLN A 39 -14.37 -2.08 1.54
N ALA A 40 -14.64 -1.19 2.50
CA ALA A 40 -15.73 -0.23 2.38
C ALA A 40 -15.54 0.76 1.22
N LYS A 41 -14.30 1.20 0.94
CA LYS A 41 -13.98 2.11 -0.19
C LYS A 41 -13.89 1.45 -1.56
N LYS A 42 -13.73 0.12 -1.63
CA LYS A 42 -13.74 -0.63 -2.90
C LYS A 42 -15.14 -0.94 -3.41
N ALA A 43 -16.17 -0.75 -2.58
CA ALA A 43 -17.57 -0.97 -2.92
C ALA A 43 -18.24 0.21 -3.64
N GLU A 44 -17.51 1.29 -3.96
CA GLU A 44 -17.97 2.30 -4.90
C GLU A 44 -17.37 1.99 -6.28
N PRO A 45 -18.11 1.32 -7.19
CA PRO A 45 -17.75 1.29 -8.59
C PRO A 45 -18.04 2.68 -9.15
N THR A 46 -17.20 3.67 -8.84
CA THR A 46 -17.24 4.94 -9.56
C THR A 46 -16.84 4.61 -10.99
N ALA A 47 -17.86 4.49 -11.85
CA ALA A 47 -17.79 4.41 -13.30
C ALA A 47 -17.23 5.71 -13.91
N ALA A 48 -16.19 6.28 -13.30
CA ALA A 48 -15.37 7.27 -13.94
C ALA A 48 -14.49 6.50 -14.92
N LYS A 49 -14.75 6.66 -16.22
CA LYS A 49 -13.79 6.32 -17.29
C LYS A 49 -12.44 6.90 -16.91
N LYS A 50 -11.59 6.09 -16.27
CA LYS A 50 -10.27 6.51 -15.82
C LYS A 50 -9.49 6.84 -17.08
N LYS A 51 -9.10 8.11 -17.22
CA LYS A 51 -8.25 8.56 -18.33
C LYS A 51 -7.05 7.62 -18.40
N PRO A 52 -6.58 7.25 -19.60
CA PRO A 52 -5.47 6.33 -19.74
C PRO A 52 -4.28 6.90 -18.95
N GLY A 53 -3.83 6.12 -17.96
CA GLY A 53 -2.69 6.45 -17.12
C GLY A 53 -1.39 6.44 -17.93
N PHE A 54 -0.29 6.81 -17.28
CA PHE A 54 1.02 6.92 -17.94
C PHE A 54 1.42 5.64 -18.72
N LEU A 55 1.25 4.47 -18.11
CA LEU A 55 1.57 3.18 -18.76
C LEU A 55 0.65 2.87 -19.95
N ALA A 56 -0.65 3.20 -19.84
CA ALA A 56 -1.60 3.01 -20.93
C ALA A 56 -1.26 3.90 -22.13
N ARG A 57 -0.84 5.15 -21.90
CA ARG A 57 -0.38 6.06 -22.96
C ARG A 57 0.92 5.57 -23.62
N LEU A 58 1.82 4.99 -22.84
CA LEU A 58 3.06 4.43 -23.37
C LEU A 58 2.79 3.23 -24.30
N LEU A 59 1.88 2.34 -23.90
CA LEU A 59 1.45 1.21 -24.72
C LEU A 59 0.73 1.66 -26.00
N GLU A 60 -0.14 2.66 -25.91
CA GLU A 60 -0.81 3.23 -27.09
C GLU A 60 0.20 3.81 -28.09
N ARG A 61 1.25 4.49 -27.61
CA ARG A 61 2.33 5.03 -28.45
C ARG A 61 3.12 3.91 -29.14
N ALA A 62 3.33 2.78 -28.46
CA ALA A 62 4.05 1.64 -28.99
C ALA A 62 3.23 0.83 -30.00
N GLN A 63 1.90 0.76 -29.83
CA GLN A 63 0.99 0.02 -30.71
C GLN A 63 0.54 0.78 -31.95
N LYS A 64 0.83 2.08 -32.07
CA LYS A 64 0.43 2.89 -33.22
C LYS A 64 1.60 3.02 -34.20
N PRO A 65 1.71 2.15 -35.23
CA PRO A 65 2.67 2.35 -36.29
C PRO A 65 2.28 3.61 -37.08
N LEU A 66 3.31 4.37 -37.49
CA LEU A 66 3.19 5.57 -38.32
C LEU A 66 2.61 5.24 -39.70
#